data_AF-A0A6B0Y8E2-F1
#
_entry.id   AF-A0A6B0Y8E2-F1
#
_cell.length_a   1.000
_cell.length_b   1.000
_cell.length_c   1.000
_cell.angle_alpha   90.00
_cell.angle_beta   90.00
_cell.angle_gamma   90.00
#
_symmetry.space_group_name_H-M   'P 1'
#
loop_
_entity.id
_entity.type
_entity.pdbx_description
1 polymer ?
#
loop_
_entity_poly.entity_id
_entity_poly.type
_entity_poly.pdbx_seq_one_letter_code
_entity_poly.pdbx_strand_id
1 'polypeptide(L)'
;MAIATGNTRLTALGVTDQGVTFDSALEADVTFVFDTAETALAVLTGREDPMAAFLDGRFRSDGHLPLAFVLLGLFRPGVDATAPP
;
A
#
# COMPACT_ATOMS: atom_id res chain seq x y z
N MET A 1 -19.35 2.19 -5.21
CA MET A 1 -18.49 3.29 -5.69
C MET A 1 -17.47 2.66 -6.63
N ALA A 2 -17.61 2.83 -7.94
CA ALA A 2 -16.74 2.18 -8.93
C ALA A 2 -15.45 3.01 -9.06
N ILE A 3 -14.30 2.38 -8.83
CA ILE A 3 -12.99 2.99 -9.13
C ILE A 3 -12.90 3.04 -10.65
N ALA A 4 -12.79 4.25 -11.22
CA ALA A 4 -12.87 4.47 -12.64
C ALA A 4 -11.81 3.67 -13.39
N THR A 5 -12.23 2.96 -14.44
CA THR A 5 -11.38 2.23 -15.39
C THR A 5 -10.58 3.23 -16.21
N GLY A 6 -9.49 3.71 -15.64
CA GLY A 6 -8.60 4.70 -16.25
C GLY A 6 -7.63 5.21 -15.20
N ASN A 7 -6.40 4.69 -15.22
CA ASN A 7 -5.22 5.15 -14.47
C ASN A 7 -5.51 5.69 -13.05
N THR A 8 -6.11 4.88 -12.18
CA THR A 8 -6.18 5.22 -10.75
C THR A 8 -4.78 5.11 -10.16
N ARG A 9 -4.02 6.21 -10.23
CA ARG A 9 -2.73 6.35 -9.53
C ARG A 9 -3.01 6.91 -8.14
N LEU A 10 -2.66 6.16 -7.10
CA LEU A 10 -2.49 6.75 -5.78
C LEU A 10 -1.26 7.66 -5.87
N THR A 11 -1.50 8.96 -6.01
CA THR A 11 -0.43 9.91 -6.30
C THR A 11 0.02 10.53 -4.97
N ALA A 12 1.21 10.11 -4.53
CA ALA A 12 2.03 10.58 -3.42
C ALA A 12 1.30 11.00 -2.11
N LEU A 13 1.53 10.21 -1.07
CA LEU A 13 1.16 10.49 0.32
C LEU A 13 2.38 11.04 1.06
N GLY A 14 2.33 12.30 1.48
CA GLY A 14 3.33 12.87 2.38
C GLY A 14 2.92 12.68 3.83
N VAL A 15 3.82 12.15 4.65
CA VAL A 15 3.64 12.08 6.12
C VAL A 15 4.78 12.83 6.77
N THR A 16 4.44 13.88 7.53
CA THR A 16 5.40 14.74 8.24
C THR A 16 4.93 14.97 9.68
N ASP A 17 5.77 15.57 10.51
CA ASP A 17 5.40 15.99 11.87
C ASP A 17 4.22 16.99 11.90
N GLN A 18 3.94 17.65 10.77
CA GLN A 18 2.87 18.63 10.63
C GLN A 18 1.56 18.02 10.12
N GLY A 19 1.57 16.72 9.78
CA GLY A 19 0.39 15.97 9.37
C GLY A 19 0.55 15.23 8.05
N VAL A 20 -0.58 14.93 7.43
CA VAL A 20 -0.70 14.13 6.20
C VAL A 20 -1.08 15.04 5.04
N THR A 21 -0.34 14.94 3.94
CA THR A 21 -0.60 15.70 2.70
C THR A 21 -0.77 14.76 1.51
N PHE A 22 -1.59 15.18 0.55
CA PHE A 22 -1.81 14.50 -0.72
C PHE A 22 -1.45 15.50 -1.82
N ASP A 23 -0.27 15.32 -2.40
CA ASP A 23 0.25 16.22 -3.44
C ASP A 23 1.09 15.44 -4.44
N SER A 24 0.63 15.44 -5.69
CA SER A 24 1.27 14.75 -6.81
C SER A 24 2.65 15.26 -7.19
N ALA A 25 3.04 16.44 -6.71
CA ALA A 25 4.35 17.03 -6.95
C ALA A 25 5.42 16.56 -5.96
N LEU A 26 5.04 15.80 -4.91
CA LEU A 26 6.00 15.27 -3.95
C LEU A 26 6.88 14.19 -4.58
N GLU A 27 8.17 14.23 -4.24
CA GLU A 27 9.09 13.12 -4.50
C GLU A 27 8.79 11.99 -3.51
N ALA A 28 8.63 10.77 -4.02
CA ALA A 28 8.24 9.62 -3.21
C ALA A 28 9.47 8.88 -2.68
N ASP A 29 9.57 8.75 -1.35
CA ASP A 29 10.58 7.87 -0.72
C ASP A 29 10.37 6.40 -1.07
N VAL A 30 9.11 6.01 -1.30
CA VAL A 30 8.71 4.66 -1.70
C VAL A 30 7.59 4.74 -2.74
N THR A 31 7.73 3.98 -3.81
CA THR A 31 6.67 3.78 -4.80
C THR A 31 6.15 2.35 -4.72
N PHE A 32 4.82 2.20 -4.61
CA PHE A 32 4.15 0.89 -4.68
C PHE A 32 3.45 0.73 -6.03
N VAL A 33 3.75 -0.38 -6.71
CA VAL A 33 3.19 -0.73 -8.00
C VAL A 33 2.47 -2.06 -7.88
N PHE A 34 1.19 -2.07 -8.25
CA PHE A 34 0.36 -3.27 -8.28
C PHE A 34 0.02 -3.62 -9.73
N ASP A 35 -0.12 -4.90 -10.02
CA ASP A 35 -0.52 -5.40 -11.34
C ASP A 35 -1.95 -5.00 -11.72
N THR A 36 -2.84 -4.92 -10.73
CA THR A 36 -4.25 -4.60 -10.87
C THR A 36 -4.74 -3.69 -9.73
N ALA A 37 -5.80 -2.93 -10.01
CA ALA A 37 -6.48 -2.13 -9.00
C ALA A 37 -7.14 -3.01 -7.91
N GLU A 38 -7.51 -4.24 -8.25
CA GLU A 38 -8.09 -5.20 -7.32
C GLU A 38 -7.06 -5.65 -6.28
N THR A 39 -5.86 -6.04 -6.71
CA THR A 39 -4.75 -6.37 -5.79
C THR A 39 -4.37 -5.18 -4.93
N ALA A 40 -4.30 -3.97 -5.51
CA ALA A 40 -4.05 -2.76 -4.72
C ALA A 40 -5.10 -2.58 -3.61
N LEU A 41 -6.38 -2.70 -3.94
CA LEU A 41 -7.46 -2.55 -2.97
C LEU A 41 -7.46 -3.66 -1.91
N ALA A 42 -7.22 -4.91 -2.31
CA ALA A 42 -7.18 -6.04 -1.39
C ALA A 42 -6.04 -5.89 -0.36
N VAL A 43 -4.85 -5.49 -0.81
CA VAL A 43 -3.72 -5.18 0.06
C VAL A 43 -4.02 -3.99 0.97
N LEU A 44 -4.42 -2.84 0.42
CA LEU A 44 -4.66 -1.61 1.21
C LEU A 44 -5.81 -1.73 2.22
N THR A 45 -6.73 -2.67 2.03
CA THR A 45 -7.84 -2.94 2.96
C THR A 45 -7.59 -4.12 3.89
N GLY A 46 -6.39 -4.72 3.85
CA GLY A 46 -6.02 -5.86 4.69
C GLY A 46 -6.79 -7.15 4.38
N ARG A 47 -7.34 -7.28 3.17
CA ARG A 47 -7.95 -8.54 2.69
C ARG A 47 -6.92 -9.51 2.12
N GLU A 48 -5.76 -9.00 1.75
CA GLU A 48 -4.65 -9.75 1.19
C GLU A 48 -3.35 -9.41 1.93
N ASP A 49 -2.52 -10.43 2.18
CA ASP A 49 -1.20 -10.21 2.77
C ASP A 49 -0.25 -9.57 1.74
N PRO A 50 0.35 -8.40 2.03
CA PRO A 50 1.21 -7.71 1.08
C PRO A 50 2.49 -8.50 0.73
N MET A 51 2.98 -9.36 1.62
CA MET A 51 4.17 -10.18 1.35
C MET A 51 3.84 -11.30 0.37
N ALA A 52 2.67 -11.93 0.50
CA ALA A 52 2.19 -12.91 -0.48
C ALA A 52 2.07 -12.28 -1.87
N ALA A 53 1.43 -11.10 -1.99
CA ALA A 53 1.32 -10.37 -3.26
C ALA A 53 2.69 -9.99 -3.85
N PHE A 54 3.68 -9.66 -3.00
CA PHE A 54 5.06 -9.39 -3.42
C PHE A 54 5.73 -10.63 -4.00
N LEU A 55 5.68 -11.75 -3.28
CA LEU A 55 6.31 -13.02 -3.69
C LEU A 55 5.70 -13.58 -4.98
N ASP A 56 4.39 -13.38 -5.19
CA ASP A 56 3.68 -13.74 -6.41
C ASP A 56 4.00 -12.83 -7.61
N GLY A 57 4.73 -11.73 -7.39
CA GLY A 57 5.07 -10.75 -8.42
C GLY A 57 3.94 -9.80 -8.83
N ARG A 58 2.81 -9.83 -8.11
CA ARG A 58 1.64 -8.96 -8.31
C ARG A 58 1.78 -7.58 -7.67
N PHE A 59 2.76 -7.45 -6.78
CA PHE A 59 3.13 -6.20 -6.12
C PHE A 59 4.65 -5.99 -6.20
N ARG A 60 5.06 -4.75 -6.47
CA ARG A 60 6.46 -4.31 -6.49
C ARG A 60 6.61 -3.03 -5.70
N SER A 61 7.78 -2.85 -5.09
CA SER A 61 8.19 -1.60 -4.47
C SER A 61 9.50 -1.09 -5.06
N ASP A 62 9.63 0.23 -5.11
CA ASP A 62 10.86 0.94 -5.46
C ASP A 62 11.14 2.04 -4.43
N GLY A 63 12.41 2.43 -4.27
CA GLY A 63 12.87 3.40 -3.28
C GLY A 63 13.37 2.76 -1.99
N HIS A 64 13.06 3.38 -0.85
CA HIS A 64 13.60 2.99 0.46
C HIS A 64 12.99 1.66 0.96
N LEU A 65 13.57 0.53 0.57
CA LEU A 65 13.03 -0.81 0.84
C LEU A 65 12.71 -1.11 2.33
N PRO A 66 13.54 -0.75 3.32
CA PRO A 66 13.14 -0.89 4.72
C PRO A 66 11.85 -0.14 5.09
N LEU A 67 11.69 1.10 4.62
CA LEU A 67 10.49 1.90 4.83
C LEU A 67 9.28 1.27 4.13
N ALA A 68 9.48 0.71 2.93
CA ALA A 68 8.45 -0.02 2.21
C ALA A 68 7.88 -1.15 3.07
N PHE A 69 8.71 -1.98 3.70
CA PHE A 69 8.24 -3.06 4.58
C PHE A 69 7.54 -2.57 5.85
N VAL A 70 8.00 -1.45 6.44
CA VAL A 70 7.32 -0.82 7.59
C VAL A 70 5.91 -0.37 7.19
N LEU A 71 5.78 0.29 6.04
CA LEU A 71 4.49 0.76 5.52
C LEU A 71 3.54 -0.40 5.18
N LEU A 72 4.05 -1.48 4.61
CA LEU A 72 3.26 -2.70 4.37
C LEU A 72 2.71 -3.31 5.66
N GLY A 73 3.44 -3.17 6.78
CA GLY A 73 2.98 -3.59 8.09
C GLY A 73 1.67 -2.92 8.54
N LEU A 74 1.36 -1.72 8.03
CA LEU A 74 0.12 -0.99 8.34
C LEU A 74 -1.12 -1.64 7.72
N PHE A 75 -0.94 -2.38 6.63
CA PHE A 75 -2.03 -2.96 5.83
C PHE A 75 -2.24 -4.44 6.08
N ARG A 76 -1.57 -5.00 7.10
CA ARG A 76 -1.78 -6.41 7.44
C ARG A 76 -3.25 -6.64 7.81
N PRO A 77 -3.83 -7.78 7.42
CA PRO A 77 -5.13 -8.20 7.94
C PRO A 77 -5.10 -8.03 9.45
N GLY A 78 -6.12 -7.37 10.00
CA GLY A 78 -6.21 -7.18 11.44
C GLY A 78 -6.01 -8.53 12.11
N VAL A 79 -5.02 -8.63 13.00
CA VAL A 79 -5.03 -9.69 14.00
C VAL A 79 -6.36 -9.54 14.70
N ASP A 80 -7.29 -10.43 14.36
CA ASP A 80 -8.58 -10.49 15.02
C ASP A 80 -8.26 -10.54 16.52
N ALA A 81 -8.71 -9.52 17.28
CA ALA A 81 -8.49 -9.44 18.73
C ALA A 81 -9.20 -10.57 19.51
N THR A 82 -9.65 -11.61 18.80
CA THR A 82 -10.45 -12.75 19.25
C THR A 82 -9.75 -14.10 19.07
N ALA A 83 -8.55 -14.17 18.49
CA ALA A 83 -7.77 -15.42 18.48
C ALA A 83 -6.90 -15.51 19.76
N PRO A 84 -7.14 -16.48 20.67
CA PRO A 84 -6.26 -16.70 21.81
C PRO A 84 -4.92 -17.32 21.37
N PRO A 85 -3.87 -17.21 22.21
CA PRO A 85 -2.52 -17.72 21.92
C PRO A 85 -2.44 -19.23 21.76
#